data_AF-W4HH61-F1
#
_entry.id   AF-W4HH61-F1
#
_cell.length_a   1.000
_cell.length_b   1.000
_cell.length_c   1.000
_cell.angle_alpha   90.00
_cell.angle_beta   90.00
_cell.angle_gamma   90.00
#
_symmetry.space_group_name_H-M   'P 1'
#
loop_
_entity.id
_entity.type
_entity.pdbx_description
1 polymer ?
#
loop_
_entity_poly.entity_id
_entity_poly.type
_entity_poly.pdbx_seq_one_letter_code
_entity_poly.pdbx_strand_id
1 'polypeptide(L)'
;MAKTLLLYAGLPALSVVGGLFAGPMLADARSDTPPAVVEAGDHAAATQAEAEAPQNERTYAAAAKEGRAVATLANVGPDVSGRVVRLGRMTIPVHRPNTVSYVVTDIGVSMRDPNMAEAFRDIESGMLLRDAILTALSEAASLPMMKTVSIDTDALSAFLSERLSDFDGVEDVLFLTFYKADVPRA
;
A
#
# COMPACT_ATOMS: atom_id res chain seq x y z
N MET A 1 -23.60 -44.81 -1.02
CA MET A 1 -23.33 -44.30 0.35
C MET A 1 -22.10 -45.01 0.87
N ALA A 2 -21.02 -44.28 1.16
CA ALA A 2 -19.95 -44.72 2.05
C ALA A 2 -19.27 -43.45 2.57
N LYS A 3 -19.26 -43.31 3.89
CA LYS A 3 -18.88 -42.13 4.66
C LYS A 3 -17.82 -42.62 5.63
N THR A 4 -16.58 -42.15 5.52
CA THR A 4 -15.50 -42.50 6.46
C THR A 4 -14.59 -41.29 6.62
N LEU A 5 -14.79 -40.42 7.61
CA LEU A 5 -14.44 -40.48 9.05
C LEU A 5 -13.06 -39.85 9.31
N LEU A 6 -13.13 -38.72 10.02
CA LEU A 6 -12.08 -37.81 10.49
C LEU A 6 -11.04 -38.56 11.34
N LEU A 7 -9.75 -38.22 11.23
CA LEU A 7 -8.79 -38.45 12.32
C LEU A 7 -8.03 -37.16 12.65
N TYR A 8 -8.25 -36.72 13.88
CA TYR A 8 -7.64 -35.57 14.55
C TYR A 8 -6.59 -36.12 15.51
N ALA A 9 -5.32 -35.69 15.43
CA ALA A 9 -4.36 -35.75 16.54
C ALA A 9 -2.97 -35.26 16.09
N GLY A 10 -2.29 -34.48 16.93
CA GLY A 10 -0.84 -34.29 16.81
C GLY A 10 -0.27 -32.92 17.13
N LEU A 11 -0.70 -32.27 18.22
CA LEU A 11 0.07 -31.18 18.84
C LEU A 11 1.27 -31.80 19.59
N PRO A 12 2.46 -31.18 19.56
CA PRO A 12 3.26 -31.16 20.77
C PRO A 12 3.60 -29.71 21.15
N ALA A 13 3.01 -29.30 22.27
CA ALA A 13 3.58 -28.26 23.10
C ALA A 13 4.81 -28.84 23.82
N LEU A 14 5.94 -28.12 23.81
CA LEU A 14 7.02 -28.36 24.75
C LEU A 14 7.66 -27.03 25.13
N SER A 15 7.56 -26.73 26.42
CA SER A 15 7.99 -25.50 27.07
C SER A 15 9.23 -25.78 27.95
N VAL A 16 10.01 -24.71 28.19
CA VAL A 16 10.90 -24.45 29.35
C VAL A 16 12.35 -24.97 29.30
N VAL A 17 13.30 -24.03 29.55
CA VAL A 17 14.44 -24.02 30.50
C VAL A 17 15.40 -22.90 30.03
N GLY A 18 15.49 -21.73 30.68
CA GLY A 18 16.35 -21.41 31.86
C GLY A 18 17.66 -20.76 31.34
N GLY A 19 18.14 -19.58 31.70
CA GLY A 19 18.17 -18.85 32.97
C GLY A 19 19.64 -18.53 33.35
N LEU A 20 20.04 -17.25 33.21
CA LEU A 20 20.93 -16.48 34.11
C LEU A 20 22.49 -16.52 34.00
N PHE A 21 23.06 -15.30 34.11
CA PHE A 21 24.29 -14.81 34.78
C PHE A 21 25.54 -14.31 34.00
N ALA A 22 25.76 -12.98 34.17
CA ALA A 22 26.95 -12.21 34.59
C ALA A 22 28.31 -12.28 33.84
N GLY A 23 28.82 -11.08 33.50
CA GLY A 23 30.23 -10.75 33.26
C GLY A 23 30.51 -9.27 33.58
N PRO A 24 31.70 -8.91 34.11
CA PRO A 24 31.83 -7.92 35.19
C PRO A 24 32.08 -6.47 34.74
N MET A 25 31.66 -5.54 35.61
CA MET A 25 32.12 -4.16 35.63
C MET A 25 33.59 -4.09 36.03
N LEU A 26 34.43 -3.52 35.18
CA LEU A 26 35.75 -3.02 35.53
C LEU A 26 35.59 -1.55 35.96
N ALA A 27 35.46 -1.36 37.27
CA ALA A 27 35.76 -0.10 37.92
C ALA A 27 37.28 -0.02 38.09
N ASP A 28 37.93 0.94 37.44
CA ASP A 28 39.28 1.36 37.81
C ASP A 28 39.17 2.44 38.87
N ALA A 29 39.84 2.20 39.98
CA ALA A 29 39.84 3.03 41.17
C ALA A 29 41.03 3.98 41.12
N ARG A 30 40.80 5.29 41.23
CA ARG A 30 41.82 6.23 41.71
C ARG A 30 41.19 7.51 42.29
N SER A 31 41.38 7.64 43.61
CA SER A 31 41.79 8.86 44.34
C SER A 31 40.76 9.95 44.65
N ASP A 32 40.24 9.89 45.88
CA ASP A 32 40.18 10.92 46.93
C ASP A 32 39.94 12.43 46.62
N THR A 33 38.98 12.96 47.39
CA THR A 33 38.73 14.36 47.84
C THR A 33 37.84 15.32 46.99
N PRO A 34 36.72 15.85 47.54
CA PRO A 34 35.96 16.99 47.01
C PRO A 34 36.25 18.30 47.81
N PRO A 35 35.63 19.49 47.52
CA PRO A 35 34.97 20.01 46.32
C PRO A 35 35.52 21.39 45.87
N ALA A 36 35.18 21.87 44.67
CA ALA A 36 34.70 23.25 44.37
C ALA A 36 34.81 23.60 42.88
N VAL A 37 33.99 24.59 42.48
CA VAL A 37 34.05 25.47 41.30
C VAL A 37 33.10 25.15 40.13
N VAL A 38 31.94 25.80 40.23
CA VAL A 38 31.17 26.59 39.24
C VAL A 38 31.36 26.40 37.73
N GLU A 39 30.18 26.27 37.10
CA GLU A 39 29.67 26.87 35.85
C GLU A 39 30.04 26.37 34.44
N ALA A 40 28.92 26.22 33.69
CA ALA A 40 28.68 26.52 32.28
C ALA A 40 29.38 25.71 31.19
N GLY A 41 28.57 25.06 30.34
CA GLY A 41 29.02 24.64 29.02
C GLY A 41 28.19 23.52 28.38
N ASP A 42 27.21 23.94 27.58
CA ASP A 42 26.69 23.31 26.36
C ASP A 42 26.16 21.86 26.35
N HIS A 43 24.88 21.79 25.99
CA HIS A 43 24.17 20.60 25.55
C HIS A 43 24.73 20.07 24.23
N ALA A 44 25.33 18.88 24.26
CA ALA A 44 25.58 18.07 23.08
C ALA A 44 25.05 16.63 23.27
N ALA A 45 24.07 16.32 22.42
CA ALA A 45 23.79 15.04 21.77
C ALA A 45 23.63 13.74 22.60
N ALA A 46 22.45 13.14 22.39
CA ALA A 46 22.26 11.80 21.80
C ALA A 46 21.38 10.83 22.62
N THR A 47 20.17 10.64 22.05
CA THR A 47 19.54 9.33 21.80
C THR A 47 18.89 8.61 22.98
N GLN A 48 17.56 8.71 23.03
CA GLN A 48 16.70 7.69 23.63
C GLN A 48 15.45 7.43 22.77
N ALA A 49 15.05 6.16 22.81
CA ALA A 49 13.75 5.58 22.51
C ALA A 49 13.43 5.18 21.05
N GLU A 50 13.83 3.95 20.73
CA GLU A 50 13.05 3.01 19.93
C GLU A 50 11.58 3.00 20.37
N ALA A 51 10.67 3.16 19.41
CA ALA A 51 9.26 2.83 19.55
C ALA A 51 8.88 1.89 18.39
N GLU A 52 8.54 0.65 18.74
CA GLU A 52 7.97 -0.36 17.85
C GLU A 52 6.72 0.16 17.14
N ALA A 53 6.70 0.07 15.80
CA ALA A 53 5.50 0.25 15.00
C ALA A 53 4.83 -1.11 14.74
N PRO A 54 3.51 -1.27 14.95
CA PRO A 54 2.85 -2.57 14.85
C PRO A 54 2.64 -2.99 13.39
N GLN A 55 2.98 -4.23 13.09
CA GLN A 55 2.73 -4.92 11.82
C GLN A 55 1.22 -5.06 11.57
N ASN A 56 0.67 -4.27 10.64
CA ASN A 56 -0.73 -4.35 10.23
C ASN A 56 -0.91 -4.97 8.83
N GLU A 57 -0.11 -5.99 8.50
CA GLU A 57 -0.20 -6.71 7.22
C GLU A 57 -1.17 -7.90 7.23
N ARG A 58 -1.71 -8.29 8.39
CA ARG A 58 -2.59 -9.46 8.52
C ARG A 58 -4.09 -9.19 8.34
N THR A 59 -4.51 -7.93 8.33
CA THR A 59 -5.93 -7.57 8.34
C THR A 59 -6.59 -7.60 6.95
N TYR A 60 -5.80 -7.60 5.86
CA TYR A 60 -6.34 -7.60 4.49
C TYR A 60 -6.67 -8.99 3.93
N ALA A 61 -6.23 -10.07 4.57
CA ALA A 61 -6.49 -11.44 4.10
C ALA A 61 -7.89 -11.98 4.49
N ALA A 62 -8.54 -11.39 5.51
CA ALA A 62 -9.79 -11.92 6.05
C ALA A 62 -11.06 -11.38 5.37
N ALA A 63 -10.98 -10.26 4.63
CA ALA A 63 -12.12 -9.68 3.92
C ALA A 63 -12.41 -10.31 2.54
N ALA A 64 -11.69 -11.37 2.17
CA ALA A 64 -11.76 -12.00 0.84
C ALA A 64 -12.88 -13.04 0.66
N LYS A 65 -13.84 -13.12 1.58
CA LYS A 65 -15.05 -13.94 1.43
C LYS A 65 -16.29 -13.06 1.53
N GLU A 66 -16.67 -12.44 0.42
CA GLU A 66 -18.06 -12.31 -0.05
C GLU A 66 -18.14 -11.41 -1.29
N GLY A 67 -18.74 -11.94 -2.37
CA GLY A 67 -19.36 -11.14 -3.46
C GLY A 67 -18.44 -10.33 -4.38
N ARG A 68 -17.46 -10.97 -5.04
CA ARG A 68 -16.54 -10.27 -5.95
C ARG A 68 -17.13 -10.13 -7.36
N ALA A 69 -17.50 -8.91 -7.74
CA ALA A 69 -17.46 -8.52 -9.15
C ALA A 69 -15.99 -8.45 -9.56
N VAL A 70 -15.46 -9.57 -10.08
CA VAL A 70 -14.16 -9.60 -10.73
C VAL A 70 -14.39 -9.18 -12.18
N ALA A 71 -14.30 -7.89 -12.48
CA ALA A 71 -13.92 -7.51 -13.83
C ALA A 71 -12.45 -7.93 -13.98
N THR A 72 -12.23 -9.16 -14.42
CA THR A 72 -10.90 -9.57 -14.89
C THR A 72 -10.76 -8.88 -16.24
N LEU A 73 -10.33 -7.61 -16.24
CA LEU A 73 -9.67 -7.07 -17.41
C LEU A 73 -8.44 -7.95 -17.58
N ALA A 74 -8.54 -8.83 -18.58
CA ALA A 74 -7.62 -9.91 -18.81
C ALA A 74 -6.21 -9.34 -18.83
N ASN A 75 -5.42 -9.71 -17.81
CA ASN A 75 -3.99 -9.90 -17.84
C ASN A 75 -3.36 -9.13 -19.00
N VAL A 76 -3.22 -7.80 -18.84
CA VAL A 76 -2.39 -7.01 -19.75
C VAL A 76 -1.03 -7.67 -19.62
N GLY A 77 -0.66 -8.48 -20.63
CA GLY A 77 0.59 -9.21 -20.65
C GLY A 77 1.76 -8.25 -20.48
N PRO A 78 3.00 -8.76 -20.37
CA PRO A 78 4.16 -7.87 -20.43
C PRO A 78 3.99 -6.92 -21.62
N ASP A 79 4.08 -5.61 -21.37
CA ASP A 79 3.91 -4.57 -22.40
C ASP A 79 4.96 -4.77 -23.50
N VAL A 80 4.58 -5.50 -24.55
CA VAL A 80 5.48 -5.87 -25.64
C VAL A 80 5.78 -4.66 -26.53
N SER A 81 4.88 -3.67 -26.57
CA SER A 81 5.04 -2.47 -27.39
C SER A 81 5.86 -1.38 -26.69
N GLY A 82 6.08 -1.50 -25.38
CA GLY A 82 6.81 -0.50 -24.60
C GLY A 82 6.08 0.83 -24.52
N ARG A 83 4.76 0.85 -24.74
CA ARG A 83 3.95 2.07 -24.78
C ARG A 83 3.17 2.34 -23.49
N VAL A 84 3.18 1.40 -22.55
CA VAL A 84 2.45 1.53 -21.30
C VAL A 84 3.40 2.01 -20.21
N VAL A 85 3.01 3.10 -19.55
CA VAL A 85 3.66 3.60 -18.35
C VAL A 85 2.92 3.04 -17.15
N ARG A 86 3.57 2.17 -16.37
CA ARG A 86 2.97 1.56 -15.18
C ARG A 86 3.13 2.51 -14.00
N LEU A 87 2.02 3.01 -13.47
CA LEU A 87 2.02 3.92 -12.32
C LEU A 87 1.99 3.18 -11.00
N GLY A 88 1.68 1.88 -11.03
CA GLY A 88 1.65 0.99 -9.88
C GLY A 88 0.28 0.94 -9.22
N ARG A 89 0.27 0.45 -7.98
CA ARG A 89 -0.95 0.24 -7.21
C ARG A 89 -1.47 1.54 -6.57
N MET A 90 -2.78 1.71 -6.60
CA MET A 90 -3.50 2.77 -5.91
C MET A 90 -4.73 2.19 -5.19
N THR A 91 -5.08 2.78 -4.05
CA THR A 91 -6.26 2.43 -3.27
C THR A 91 -7.06 3.69 -2.99
N ILE A 92 -8.34 3.70 -3.37
CA ILE A 92 -9.22 4.87 -3.22
C ILE A 92 -10.49 4.47 -2.46
N PRO A 93 -10.84 5.17 -1.37
CA PRO A 93 -12.08 4.95 -0.66
C PRO A 93 -13.26 5.59 -1.41
N VAL A 94 -14.35 4.85 -1.53
CA VAL A 94 -15.63 5.33 -2.07
C VAL A 94 -16.65 5.28 -0.94
N HIS A 95 -17.06 6.45 -0.48
CA HIS A 95 -18.03 6.57 0.62
C HIS A 95 -19.46 6.37 0.11
N ARG A 96 -20.16 5.37 0.68
CA ARG A 96 -21.60 5.14 0.54
C ARG A 96 -22.29 5.37 1.88
N PRO A 97 -23.64 5.48 1.93
CA PRO A 97 -24.35 5.80 3.17
C PRO A 97 -24.01 4.91 4.38
N ASN A 98 -23.88 3.58 4.17
CA ASN A 98 -23.68 2.61 5.24
C ASN A 98 -22.37 1.80 5.12
N THR A 99 -21.53 2.11 4.14
CA THR A 99 -20.38 1.29 3.74
C THR A 99 -19.31 2.16 3.10
N VAL A 100 -18.04 1.81 3.27
CA VAL A 100 -16.93 2.36 2.50
C VAL A 100 -16.39 1.27 1.59
N SER A 101 -16.38 1.50 0.28
CA SER A 101 -15.66 0.60 -0.62
C SER A 101 -14.22 1.02 -0.73
N TYR A 102 -13.29 0.09 -0.59
CA TYR A 102 -11.91 0.29 -1.01
C TYR A 102 -11.74 -0.29 -2.41
N VAL A 103 -11.53 0.60 -3.39
CA VAL A 103 -11.14 0.22 -4.74
C VAL A 103 -9.62 0.13 -4.78
N VAL A 104 -9.09 -1.05 -5.05
CA VAL A 104 -7.66 -1.32 -5.19
C VAL A 104 -7.39 -1.64 -6.64
N THR A 105 -6.51 -0.89 -7.28
CA THR A 105 -6.25 -1.02 -8.71
C THR A 105 -4.77 -0.82 -9.03
N ASP A 106 -4.24 -1.63 -9.93
CA ASP A 106 -2.94 -1.38 -10.56
C ASP A 106 -3.19 -0.65 -11.88
N ILE A 107 -2.59 0.53 -12.07
CA ILE A 107 -2.87 1.42 -13.21
C ILE A 107 -1.67 1.49 -14.16
N GLY A 108 -1.98 1.46 -15.45
CA GLY A 108 -1.07 1.85 -16.52
C GLY A 108 -1.68 2.98 -17.36
N VAL A 109 -0.84 3.73 -18.05
CA VAL A 109 -1.26 4.74 -19.02
C VAL A 109 -0.69 4.37 -20.37
N SER A 110 -1.55 4.20 -21.37
CA SER A 110 -1.15 3.97 -22.76
C SER A 110 -0.70 5.28 -23.37
N MET A 111 0.48 5.27 -23.98
CA MET A 111 1.04 6.40 -24.69
C MET A 111 1.04 6.16 -26.20
N ARG A 112 0.90 7.24 -26.97
CA ARG A 112 0.93 7.24 -28.43
C ARG A 112 2.20 6.61 -29.00
N ASP A 113 3.34 6.91 -28.40
CA ASP A 113 4.66 6.48 -28.86
C ASP A 113 5.48 5.90 -27.71
N PRO A 114 6.26 4.83 -27.94
CA PRO A 114 7.13 4.27 -26.90
C PRO A 114 8.17 5.27 -26.36
N ASN A 115 8.64 6.22 -27.17
CA ASN A 115 9.57 7.26 -26.71
C ASN A 115 8.90 8.22 -25.69
N MET A 116 7.60 8.50 -25.88
CA MET A 116 6.83 9.29 -24.91
C MET A 116 6.62 8.49 -23.62
N ALA A 117 6.34 7.19 -23.74
CA ALA A 117 6.29 6.31 -22.56
C ALA A 117 7.62 6.28 -21.80
N GLU A 118 8.75 6.30 -22.48
CA GLU A 118 10.07 6.40 -21.83
C GLU A 118 10.26 7.70 -21.06
N ALA A 119 9.85 8.85 -21.62
CA ALA A 119 9.93 10.13 -20.91
C ALA A 119 9.14 10.14 -19.60
N PHE A 120 7.94 9.55 -19.60
CA PHE A 120 7.09 9.43 -18.40
C PHE A 120 7.51 8.31 -17.44
N ARG A 121 8.48 7.45 -17.80
CA ARG A 121 9.11 6.52 -16.85
C ARG A 121 10.15 7.18 -15.97
N ASP A 122 10.59 8.39 -16.33
CA ASP A 122 11.39 9.21 -15.42
C ASP A 122 10.63 9.49 -14.11
N ILE A 123 11.37 9.64 -13.02
CA ILE A 123 10.79 9.77 -11.67
C ILE A 123 9.92 11.02 -11.59
N GLU A 124 10.38 12.17 -12.08
CA GLU A 124 9.65 13.43 -11.95
C GLU A 124 8.34 13.41 -12.75
N SER A 125 8.45 13.08 -14.05
CA SER A 125 7.30 13.04 -14.95
C SER A 125 6.30 11.95 -14.55
N GLY A 126 6.79 10.78 -14.16
CA GLY A 126 5.97 9.68 -13.67
C GLY A 126 5.24 10.01 -12.36
N MET A 127 5.88 10.76 -11.45
CA MET A 127 5.23 11.25 -10.22
C MET A 127 4.12 12.26 -10.51
N LEU A 128 4.34 13.21 -11.43
CA LEU A 128 3.32 14.17 -11.84
C LEU A 128 2.10 13.46 -12.45
N LEU A 129 2.33 12.50 -13.34
CA LEU A 129 1.26 11.70 -13.95
C LEU A 129 0.49 10.87 -12.91
N ARG A 130 1.23 10.28 -11.95
CA ARG A 130 0.65 9.54 -10.82
C ARG A 130 -0.25 10.44 -9.95
N ASP A 131 0.20 11.65 -9.66
CA ASP A 131 -0.56 12.62 -8.85
C ASP A 131 -1.84 13.08 -9.55
N ALA A 132 -1.76 13.37 -10.85
CA ALA A 132 -2.93 13.71 -11.66
C ALA A 132 -3.98 12.60 -11.66
N ILE A 133 -3.56 11.33 -11.80
CA ILE A 133 -4.48 10.18 -11.74
C ILE A 133 -5.10 10.01 -10.35
N LEU A 134 -4.32 10.18 -9.28
CA LEU A 134 -4.86 10.10 -7.92
C LEU A 134 -5.92 11.19 -7.68
N THR A 135 -5.66 12.40 -8.17
CA THR A 135 -6.62 13.51 -8.11
C THR A 135 -7.89 13.16 -8.87
N ALA A 136 -7.77 12.72 -10.13
CA ALA A 136 -8.92 12.33 -10.95
C ALA A 136 -9.72 11.16 -10.36
N LEU A 137 -9.06 10.15 -9.77
CA LEU A 137 -9.71 9.04 -9.09
C LEU A 137 -10.44 9.47 -7.82
N SER A 138 -9.87 10.41 -7.06
CA SER A 138 -10.51 11.01 -5.88
C SER A 138 -11.79 11.76 -6.28
N GLU A 139 -11.76 12.51 -7.38
CA GLU A 139 -12.95 13.13 -7.95
C GLU A 139 -13.98 12.08 -8.38
N ALA A 140 -13.55 11.06 -9.13
CA ALA A 140 -14.41 9.97 -9.59
C ALA A 140 -15.09 9.24 -8.43
N ALA A 141 -14.40 9.05 -7.30
CA ALA A 141 -14.94 8.39 -6.10
C ALA A 141 -16.17 9.10 -5.53
N SER A 142 -16.32 10.40 -5.78
CA SER A 142 -17.50 11.17 -5.37
C SER A 142 -18.68 11.02 -6.33
N LEU A 143 -18.44 10.56 -7.56
CA LEU A 143 -19.45 10.47 -8.62
C LEU A 143 -20.35 9.22 -8.46
N PRO A 144 -21.58 9.25 -9.01
CA PRO A 144 -22.48 8.11 -8.98
C PRO A 144 -21.91 6.84 -9.60
N MET A 145 -21.05 6.95 -10.63
CA MET A 145 -20.46 5.80 -11.35
C MET A 145 -19.60 4.88 -10.44
N MET A 146 -19.02 5.42 -9.36
CA MET A 146 -18.23 4.64 -8.40
C MET A 146 -19.09 4.07 -7.25
N LYS A 147 -20.29 4.61 -7.07
CA LYS A 147 -21.20 4.28 -5.95
C LYS A 147 -22.15 3.14 -6.28
N THR A 148 -22.15 2.64 -7.50
CA THR A 148 -22.93 1.48 -7.94
C THR A 148 -22.41 0.16 -7.38
N VAL A 149 -23.20 -0.91 -7.54
CA VAL A 149 -22.81 -2.28 -7.15
C VAL A 149 -21.65 -2.77 -8.01
N SER A 150 -21.73 -2.58 -9.32
CA SER A 150 -20.66 -2.83 -10.28
C SER A 150 -20.15 -1.50 -10.85
N ILE A 151 -18.84 -1.29 -10.78
CA ILE A 151 -18.18 -0.13 -11.37
C ILE A 151 -17.93 -0.44 -12.84
N ASP A 152 -18.34 0.47 -13.72
CA ASP A 152 -18.02 0.41 -15.14
C ASP A 152 -16.58 0.91 -15.35
N THR A 153 -15.67 -0.01 -15.62
CA THR A 153 -14.25 0.30 -15.80
C THR A 153 -13.96 1.03 -17.10
N ASP A 154 -14.78 0.83 -18.13
CA ASP A 154 -14.58 1.47 -19.44
C ASP A 154 -15.01 2.94 -19.36
N ALA A 155 -16.15 3.21 -18.73
CA ALA A 155 -16.58 4.58 -18.45
C ALA A 155 -15.62 5.32 -17.51
N LEU A 156 -15.07 4.61 -16.51
CA LEU A 156 -14.06 5.19 -15.62
C LEU A 156 -12.75 5.45 -16.36
N SER A 157 -12.31 4.55 -17.25
CA SER A 157 -11.13 4.76 -18.10
C SER A 157 -11.29 6.02 -18.93
N ALA A 158 -12.40 6.14 -19.65
CA ALA A 158 -12.70 7.31 -20.47
C ALA A 158 -12.71 8.61 -19.65
N PHE A 159 -13.32 8.60 -18.45
CA PHE A 159 -13.30 9.74 -17.54
C PHE A 159 -11.88 10.14 -17.13
N LEU A 160 -11.03 9.16 -16.77
CA LEU A 160 -9.66 9.45 -16.38
C LEU A 160 -8.82 9.95 -17.55
N SER A 161 -8.95 9.33 -18.72
CA SER A 161 -8.27 9.74 -19.95
C SER A 161 -8.63 11.17 -20.35
N GLU A 162 -9.90 11.56 -20.20
CA GLU A 162 -10.35 12.95 -20.39
C GLU A 162 -9.68 13.91 -19.39
N ARG A 163 -9.56 13.53 -18.12
CA ARG A 163 -8.87 14.34 -17.10
C ARG A 163 -7.37 14.47 -17.33
N LEU A 164 -6.79 13.54 -18.08
CA LEU A 164 -5.38 13.52 -18.41
C LEU A 164 -5.09 14.14 -19.80
N SER A 165 -6.07 14.77 -20.45
CA SER A 165 -5.91 15.33 -21.79
C SER A 165 -4.80 16.39 -21.91
N ASP A 166 -4.43 17.01 -20.79
CA ASP A 166 -3.38 18.03 -20.73
C ASP A 166 -1.96 17.43 -20.84
N PHE A 167 -1.81 16.12 -20.63
CA PHE A 167 -0.55 15.41 -20.80
C PHE A 167 -0.37 14.99 -22.25
N ASP A 168 0.73 15.43 -22.87
CA ASP A 168 1.00 15.06 -24.26
C ASP A 168 1.23 13.55 -24.41
N GLY A 169 0.69 13.00 -25.49
CA GLY A 169 0.85 11.60 -25.85
C GLY A 169 0.02 10.60 -25.03
N VAL A 170 -0.75 11.01 -24.02
CA VAL A 170 -1.67 10.10 -23.31
C VAL A 170 -2.82 9.70 -24.25
N GLU A 171 -3.07 8.40 -24.38
CA GLU A 171 -4.19 7.87 -25.17
C GLU A 171 -5.30 7.31 -24.29
N ASP A 172 -4.95 6.45 -23.34
CA ASP A 172 -5.95 5.82 -22.46
C ASP A 172 -5.37 5.38 -21.11
N VAL A 173 -6.24 5.21 -20.11
CA VAL A 173 -5.89 4.77 -18.76
C VAL A 173 -6.29 3.31 -18.54
N LEU A 174 -5.30 2.44 -18.46
CA LEU A 174 -5.51 1.01 -18.36
C LEU A 174 -5.59 0.55 -16.90
N PHE A 175 -6.68 -0.14 -16.55
CA PHE A 175 -6.78 -0.88 -15.30
C PHE A 175 -6.18 -2.29 -15.46
N LEU A 176 -4.93 -2.45 -15.02
CA LEU A 176 -4.20 -3.72 -15.12
C LEU A 176 -4.75 -4.76 -14.13
N THR A 177 -5.18 -4.30 -12.97
CA THR A 177 -5.94 -5.08 -11.99
C THR A 177 -6.99 -4.17 -11.37
N PHE A 178 -8.16 -4.70 -11.03
CA PHE A 178 -9.22 -3.94 -10.38
C PHE A 178 -9.96 -4.80 -9.35
N TYR A 179 -10.02 -4.33 -8.11
CA TYR A 179 -10.70 -4.99 -7.01
C TYR A 179 -11.50 -4.00 -6.19
N LYS A 180 -12.67 -4.43 -5.72
CA LYS A 180 -13.51 -3.68 -4.79
C LYS A 180 -13.74 -4.52 -3.54
N ALA A 181 -13.42 -3.94 -2.38
CA ALA A 181 -13.79 -4.46 -1.06
C ALA A 181 -14.81 -3.54 -0.42
N ASP A 182 -15.91 -4.08 0.10
CA ASP A 182 -16.89 -3.30 0.85
C ASP A 182 -16.69 -3.51 2.36
N VAL A 183 -16.57 -2.42 3.11
CA VAL A 183 -16.39 -2.43 4.57
C VAL A 183 -17.54 -1.67 5.24
N PRO A 184 -18.30 -2.28 6.18
CA PRO A 184 -19.37 -1.60 6.90
C PRO A 184 -18.87 -0.35 7.63
N ARG A 185 -19.68 0.70 7.66
CA ARG A 185 -19.41 1.89 8.47
C ARG A 185 -19.99 1.65 9.87
N ALA A 186 -19.13 1.71 10.89
CA ALA A 186 -19.55 1.63 12.31
C ALA A 186 -20.23 2.92 12.77
#